data_AF-A0A2M7Q960-F1
#
_entry.id   AF-A0A2M7Q960-F1
#
_cell.length_a   1.000
_cell.length_b   1.000
_cell.length_c   1.000
_cell.angle_alpha   90.00
_cell.angle_beta   90.00
_cell.angle_gamma   90.00
#
_symmetry.space_group_name_H-M   'P 1'
#
loop_
_entity.id
_entity.type
_entity.pdbx_description
1 polymer ?
#
loop_
_entity_poly.entity_id
_entity_poly.type
_entity_poly.pdbx_seq_one_letter_code
_entity_poly.pdbx_strand_id
1 'polypeptide(L)'
;MIQPKKKKALVEAIDRYLIACLEFDFSSYVSGTRKEFKELNRVVDSIKPDNNEFASLIQNLHDSKSVCVQSRQGALLAARRVVRPIHWLILILLTLMIFVLLFVLRDAGLLSGLVIGVLAVAAYLLLDLLYEIDTNVFLDDIMTYVDIEQVFHVIGRPVYYPESAFRRPGFKPESGTHRVGFRDTKGRLKIRLVS
;
A
#
# COMPACT_ATOMS: atom_id res chain seq x y z
N MET A 1 -7.01 31.28 -15.52
CA MET A 1 -7.89 30.59 -14.55
C MET A 1 -8.23 29.21 -15.11
N ILE A 2 -7.99 28.12 -14.39
CA ILE A 2 -8.45 26.78 -14.83
C ILE A 2 -9.98 26.75 -14.76
N GLN A 3 -10.65 26.33 -15.82
CA GLN A 3 -12.10 26.18 -15.85
C GLN A 3 -12.59 25.38 -14.62
N PRO A 4 -13.62 25.85 -13.88
CA PRO A 4 -14.06 25.23 -12.63
C PRO A 4 -14.47 23.75 -12.80
N LYS A 5 -14.97 23.40 -13.98
CA LYS A 5 -15.29 22.01 -14.37
C LYS A 5 -14.04 21.12 -14.44
N LYS A 6 -12.92 21.64 -14.96
CA LYS A 6 -11.64 20.92 -15.04
C LYS A 6 -10.95 20.82 -13.69
N LYS A 7 -11.05 21.86 -12.84
CA LYS A 7 -10.58 21.81 -11.45
C LYS A 7 -11.28 20.70 -10.66
N LYS A 8 -12.61 20.60 -10.76
CA LYS A 8 -13.38 19.54 -10.09
C LYS A 8 -12.99 18.15 -10.58
N ALA A 9 -12.83 17.98 -11.90
CA ALA A 9 -12.38 16.71 -12.48
C ALA A 9 -10.98 16.31 -11.99
N LEU A 10 -10.05 17.26 -11.88
CA LEU A 10 -8.71 17.03 -11.36
C LEU A 10 -8.74 16.59 -9.89
N VAL A 11 -9.49 17.30 -9.05
CA VAL A 11 -9.66 16.95 -7.63
C VAL A 11 -10.25 15.55 -7.48
N GLU A 12 -11.26 15.19 -8.27
CA GLU A 12 -11.87 13.85 -8.23
C GLU A 12 -10.94 12.74 -8.76
N ALA A 13 -10.04 13.06 -9.69
CA ALA A 13 -9.06 12.10 -10.20
C ALA A 13 -7.93 11.87 -9.17
N ILE A 14 -7.47 12.94 -8.51
CA ILE A 14 -6.50 12.86 -7.41
C ILE A 14 -7.10 12.07 -6.25
N ASP A 15 -8.31 12.40 -5.80
CA ASP A 15 -9.00 11.72 -4.71
C ASP A 15 -9.14 10.22 -4.97
N ARG A 16 -9.58 9.83 -6.17
CA ARG A 16 -9.69 8.41 -6.55
C ARG A 16 -8.34 7.69 -6.60
N TYR A 17 -7.31 8.35 -7.10
CA TYR A 17 -5.97 7.77 -7.16
C TYR A 17 -5.40 7.55 -5.74
N LEU A 18 -5.54 8.54 -4.85
CA LEU A 18 -5.06 8.44 -3.46
C LEU A 18 -5.78 7.34 -2.69
N ILE A 19 -7.11 7.26 -2.79
CA ILE A 19 -7.90 6.17 -2.17
C ILE A 19 -7.42 4.82 -2.68
N ALA A 20 -7.18 4.69 -3.99
CA ALA A 20 -6.70 3.45 -4.56
C ALA A 20 -5.28 3.10 -4.06
N CYS A 21 -4.38 4.07 -3.92
CA CYS A 21 -3.05 3.84 -3.34
C CYS A 21 -3.14 3.28 -1.90
N LEU A 22 -4.10 3.75 -1.10
CA LEU A 22 -4.29 3.29 0.29
C LEU A 22 -4.94 1.89 0.39
N GLU A 23 -5.51 1.36 -0.69
CA GLU A 23 -6.24 0.08 -0.71
C GLU A 23 -5.42 -1.10 -1.21
N PHE A 24 -4.22 -0.85 -1.75
CA PHE A 24 -3.34 -1.88 -2.28
C PHE A 24 -2.00 -1.85 -1.56
N ASP A 25 -1.51 -3.03 -1.17
CA ASP A 25 -0.17 -3.18 -0.61
C ASP A 25 0.89 -2.66 -1.59
N PHE A 26 2.04 -2.20 -1.07
CA PHE A 26 3.15 -1.69 -1.88
C PHE A 26 3.57 -2.63 -3.01
N SER A 27 3.54 -3.96 -2.79
CA SER A 27 3.87 -4.96 -3.82
C SER A 27 2.89 -5.00 -5.01
N SER A 28 1.65 -4.54 -4.81
CA SER A 28 0.55 -4.64 -5.77
C SER A 28 -0.03 -3.29 -6.21
N TYR A 29 0.33 -2.19 -5.55
CA TYR A 29 -0.28 -0.89 -5.82
C TYR A 29 -0.06 -0.44 -7.28
N VAL A 30 1.11 -0.71 -7.87
CA VAL A 30 1.39 -0.30 -9.26
C VAL A 30 0.51 -1.03 -10.27
N SER A 31 0.18 -2.30 -10.05
CA SER A 31 -0.75 -3.02 -10.93
C SER A 31 -2.20 -2.67 -10.62
N GLY A 32 -2.55 -2.57 -9.33
CA GLY A 32 -3.91 -2.29 -8.84
C GLY A 32 -4.43 -0.90 -9.19
N THR A 33 -3.59 0.14 -9.13
CA THR A 33 -3.98 1.55 -9.35
C THR A 33 -3.82 2.01 -10.81
N ARG A 34 -3.52 1.10 -11.74
CA ARG A 34 -3.19 1.44 -13.14
C ARG A 34 -4.29 2.22 -13.84
N LYS A 35 -5.55 1.88 -13.56
CA LYS A 35 -6.72 2.50 -14.19
C LYS A 35 -6.90 3.93 -13.70
N GLU A 36 -6.82 4.13 -12.40
CA GLU A 36 -6.97 5.40 -11.70
C GLU A 36 -5.83 6.34 -12.09
N PHE A 37 -4.60 5.84 -12.15
CA PHE A 37 -3.44 6.60 -12.60
C PHE A 37 -3.55 7.04 -14.07
N LYS A 38 -4.05 6.17 -14.95
CA LYS A 38 -4.28 6.51 -16.35
C LYS A 38 -5.32 7.63 -16.49
N GLU A 39 -6.39 7.58 -15.69
CA GLU A 39 -7.41 8.62 -15.70
C GLU A 39 -6.88 9.95 -15.15
N LEU A 40 -6.10 9.93 -14.06
CA LEU A 40 -5.43 11.11 -13.55
C LEU A 40 -4.54 11.77 -14.62
N ASN A 41 -3.71 10.98 -15.29
CA ASN A 41 -2.86 11.48 -16.38
C ASN A 41 -3.67 12.08 -17.52
N ARG A 42 -4.78 11.44 -17.90
CA ARG A 42 -5.68 11.95 -18.95
C ARG A 42 -6.30 13.30 -18.56
N VAL A 43 -6.72 13.44 -17.31
CA VAL A 43 -7.29 14.69 -16.80
C VAL A 43 -6.22 15.79 -16.81
N VAL A 44 -5.01 15.50 -16.33
CA VAL A 44 -3.88 16.45 -16.38
C VAL A 44 -3.57 16.89 -17.81
N ASP A 45 -3.46 15.95 -18.75
CA ASP A 45 -3.16 16.25 -20.17
C ASP A 45 -4.27 17.04 -20.88
N SER A 46 -5.50 16.98 -20.36
CA SER A 46 -6.63 17.75 -20.90
C SER A 46 -6.64 19.24 -20.47
N ILE A 47 -5.77 19.61 -19.53
CA ILE A 47 -5.61 20.98 -19.05
C ILE A 47 -4.63 21.68 -20.00
N LYS A 48 -5.17 22.59 -20.82
CA LYS A 48 -4.39 23.44 -21.72
C LYS A 48 -4.27 24.85 -21.13
N PRO A 49 -3.18 25.57 -21.41
CA PRO A 49 -3.05 26.96 -21.00
C PRO A 49 -4.05 27.82 -21.75
N ASP A 50 -4.94 28.47 -21.00
CA ASP A 50 -5.84 29.49 -21.55
C ASP A 50 -5.11 30.84 -21.75
N ASN A 51 -3.95 31.05 -21.13
CA ASN A 51 -3.12 32.27 -21.23
C ASN A 51 -1.64 32.00 -20.87
N ASN A 52 -0.71 32.80 -21.42
CA ASN A 52 0.74 32.69 -21.16
C ASN A 52 1.12 32.85 -19.68
N GLU A 53 0.39 33.62 -18.88
CA GLU A 53 0.62 33.73 -17.42
C GLU A 53 0.39 32.41 -16.67
N PHE A 54 -0.46 31.53 -17.20
CA PHE A 54 -0.76 30.23 -16.58
C PHE A 54 0.10 29.10 -17.16
N ALA A 55 0.95 29.39 -18.14
CA ALA A 55 1.83 28.40 -18.75
C ALA A 55 2.83 27.81 -17.75
N SER A 56 3.37 28.64 -16.85
CA SER A 56 4.30 28.19 -15.78
C SER A 56 3.62 27.25 -14.78
N LEU A 57 2.37 27.52 -14.41
CA LEU A 57 1.60 26.66 -13.50
C LEU A 57 1.24 25.31 -14.15
N ILE A 58 0.96 25.30 -15.46
CA ILE A 58 0.73 24.07 -16.20
C ILE A 58 2.03 23.28 -16.39
N GLN A 59 3.15 23.97 -16.62
CA GLN A 59 4.46 23.33 -16.64
C GLN A 59 4.77 22.65 -15.31
N ASN A 60 4.57 23.34 -14.18
CA ASN A 60 4.74 22.75 -12.84
C ASN A 60 3.85 21.51 -12.62
N LEU A 61 2.63 21.52 -13.18
CA LEU A 61 1.72 20.37 -13.11
C LEU A 61 2.25 19.18 -13.93
N HIS A 62 2.77 19.43 -15.13
CA HIS A 62 3.41 18.39 -15.95
C HIS A 62 4.71 17.87 -15.33
N ASP A 63 5.51 18.74 -14.72
CA ASP A 63 6.73 18.35 -14.01
C ASP A 63 6.39 17.48 -12.79
N SER A 64 5.38 17.88 -12.01
CA SER A 64 4.87 17.07 -10.89
C SER A 64 4.32 15.72 -11.34
N LYS A 65 3.62 15.68 -12.49
CA LYS A 65 3.20 14.43 -13.12
C LYS A 65 4.39 13.55 -13.48
N SER A 66 5.45 14.13 -14.07
CA SER A 66 6.67 13.40 -14.43
C SER A 66 7.33 12.77 -13.20
N VAL A 67 7.45 13.53 -12.10
CA VAL A 67 7.95 13.03 -10.80
C VAL A 67 7.07 11.89 -10.29
N CYS A 68 5.74 12.00 -10.40
CA CYS A 68 4.82 10.93 -9.99
C CYS A 68 5.00 9.65 -10.83
N VAL A 69 5.19 9.79 -12.15
CA VAL A 69 5.50 8.65 -13.05
C VAL A 69 6.83 8.01 -12.66
N GLN A 70 7.87 8.81 -12.41
CA GLN A 70 9.19 8.32 -12.03
C GLN A 70 9.16 7.61 -10.67
N SER A 71 8.49 8.20 -9.67
CA SER A 71 8.28 7.59 -8.36
C SER A 71 7.55 6.25 -8.49
N ARG A 72 6.50 6.20 -9.32
CA ARG A 72 5.77 4.95 -9.60
C ARG A 72 6.65 3.87 -10.23
N GLN A 73 7.55 4.26 -11.15
CA GLN A 73 8.51 3.33 -11.75
C GLN A 73 9.56 2.85 -10.75
N GLY A 74 10.10 3.76 -9.94
CA GLY A 74 11.04 3.42 -8.87
C GLY A 74 10.41 2.45 -7.87
N ALA A 75 9.17 2.72 -7.48
CA ALA A 75 8.40 1.84 -6.63
C ALA A 75 8.06 0.51 -7.30
N LEU A 76 7.78 0.44 -8.60
CA LEU A 76 7.60 -0.84 -9.32
C LEU A 76 8.87 -1.71 -9.27
N LEU A 77 10.04 -1.08 -9.38
CA LEU A 77 11.33 -1.76 -9.30
C LEU A 77 11.62 -2.22 -7.87
N ALA A 78 11.31 -1.41 -6.86
CA ALA A 78 11.49 -1.72 -5.44
C ALA A 78 10.44 -2.73 -4.90
N ALA A 79 9.21 -2.67 -5.42
CA ALA A 79 8.09 -3.53 -5.05
C ALA A 79 8.20 -4.94 -5.65
N ARG A 80 9.14 -5.16 -6.57
CA ARG A 80 9.35 -6.47 -7.19
C ARG A 80 9.85 -7.43 -6.13
N ARG A 81 8.94 -8.31 -5.65
CA ARG A 81 9.27 -9.37 -4.68
C ARG A 81 10.55 -10.06 -5.10
N VAL A 82 11.50 -10.10 -4.17
CA VAL A 82 12.79 -10.77 -4.37
C VAL A 82 12.55 -12.27 -4.44
N VAL A 83 11.57 -12.77 -3.69
CA VAL A 83 11.25 -14.19 -3.52
C VAL A 83 10.01 -14.59 -4.34
N ARG A 84 10.23 -15.33 -5.45
CA ARG A 84 9.13 -15.96 -6.22
C ARG A 84 8.34 -16.99 -5.37
N PRO A 85 7.07 -17.27 -5.68
CA PRO A 85 6.26 -18.28 -4.97
C PRO A 85 6.90 -19.68 -4.88
N ILE A 86 7.70 -20.07 -5.87
CA ILE A 86 8.43 -21.34 -5.84
C ILE A 86 9.51 -21.39 -4.74
N HIS A 87 10.17 -20.26 -4.47
CA HIS A 87 11.15 -20.19 -3.38
C HIS A 87 10.47 -20.27 -2.02
N TRP A 88 9.27 -19.68 -1.88
CA TRP A 88 8.42 -19.85 -0.69
C TRP A 88 8.05 -21.31 -0.47
N LEU A 89 7.68 -22.03 -1.52
CA LEU A 89 7.40 -23.47 -1.45
C LEU A 89 8.65 -24.25 -0.98
N ILE A 90 9.83 -23.95 -1.53
CA ILE A 90 11.09 -24.58 -1.13
C ILE A 90 11.41 -24.29 0.34
N LEU A 91 11.24 -23.04 0.80
CA LEU A 91 11.47 -22.66 2.19
C LEU A 91 10.55 -23.41 3.15
N ILE A 92 9.25 -23.46 2.84
CA ILE A 92 8.27 -24.20 3.65
C ILE A 92 8.62 -25.69 3.71
N LEU A 93 8.97 -26.30 2.57
CA LEU A 93 9.38 -27.70 2.54
C LEU A 93 10.66 -27.95 3.35
N LEU A 94 11.64 -27.04 3.28
CA LEU A 94 12.88 -27.15 4.03
C LEU A 94 12.62 -27.07 5.54
N THR A 95 11.83 -26.09 5.98
CA THR A 95 11.42 -25.95 7.38
C THR A 95 10.65 -27.18 7.85
N LEU A 96 9.74 -27.70 7.04
CA LEU A 96 8.98 -28.92 7.35
C LEU A 96 9.89 -30.16 7.44
N MET A 97 10.91 -30.26 6.59
CA MET A 97 11.92 -31.32 6.67
C MET A 97 12.73 -31.23 7.98
N ILE A 98 13.13 -30.02 8.39
CA ILE A 98 13.80 -29.78 9.68
C ILE A 98 12.89 -30.21 10.83
N PHE A 99 11.59 -29.87 10.76
CA PHE A 99 10.61 -30.32 11.75
C PHE A 99 10.53 -31.84 11.84
N VAL A 100 10.37 -32.52 10.71
CA VAL A 100 10.31 -34.00 10.67
C VAL A 100 11.58 -34.60 11.25
N LEU A 101 12.76 -34.08 10.90
CA LEU A 101 14.05 -34.52 11.46
C LEU A 101 14.10 -34.34 12.98
N LEU A 102 13.71 -33.17 13.50
CA LEU A 102 13.68 -32.89 14.93
C LEU A 102 12.72 -33.82 15.69
N PHE A 103 11.57 -34.15 15.09
CA PHE A 103 10.61 -35.10 15.68
C PHE A 103 11.08 -36.55 15.61
N VAL A 104 11.77 -36.96 14.54
CA VAL A 104 12.34 -38.32 14.42
C VAL A 104 13.51 -38.53 15.38
N LEU A 105 14.33 -37.50 15.61
CA LEU A 105 15.44 -37.50 16.56
C LEU A 105 15.00 -37.30 18.02
N ARG A 106 13.69 -37.17 18.28
CA ARG A 106 13.17 -36.89 19.60
C ARG A 106 13.25 -38.11 20.52
N ASP A 107 14.14 -38.04 21.50
CA ASP A 107 14.08 -38.92 22.68
C ASP A 107 12.90 -38.59 23.60
N ALA A 108 12.49 -39.54 24.46
CA ALA A 108 11.37 -39.39 25.41
C ALA A 108 11.62 -38.37 26.54
N GLY A 109 12.74 -37.63 26.51
CA GLY A 109 13.09 -36.61 27.48
C GLY A 109 12.19 -35.36 27.39
N LEU A 110 11.84 -34.80 28.55
CA LEU A 110 11.14 -33.51 28.62
C LEU A 110 11.99 -32.36 28.07
N LEU A 111 13.32 -32.42 28.25
CA LEU A 111 14.26 -31.42 27.79
C LEU A 111 14.36 -31.37 26.25
N SER A 112 14.39 -32.52 25.57
CA SER A 112 14.41 -32.58 24.10
C SER A 112 13.13 -32.00 23.52
N GLY A 113 11.96 -32.28 24.11
CA GLY A 113 10.68 -31.70 23.71
C GLY A 113 10.66 -30.17 23.82
N LEU A 114 11.22 -29.62 24.90
CA LEU A 114 11.31 -28.17 25.10
C LEU A 114 12.24 -27.52 24.06
N VAL A 115 13.41 -28.10 23.81
CA VAL A 115 14.37 -27.60 22.81
C VAL A 115 13.77 -27.62 21.40
N ILE A 116 13.09 -28.70 21.03
CA ILE A 116 12.39 -28.82 19.73
C ILE A 116 11.29 -27.76 19.63
N GLY A 117 10.52 -27.51 20.70
CA GLY A 117 9.50 -26.46 20.73
C GLY A 117 10.06 -25.06 20.53
N VAL A 118 11.21 -24.74 21.15
CA VAL A 118 11.88 -23.45 20.95
C VAL A 118 12.39 -23.31 19.52
N LEU A 119 13.01 -24.35 18.96
CA LEU A 119 13.47 -24.36 17.57
C LEU A 119 12.29 -24.22 16.60
N ALA A 120 11.13 -24.79 16.92
CA ALA A 120 9.91 -24.66 16.14
C ALA A 120 9.45 -23.21 16.01
N VAL A 121 9.35 -22.55 17.16
CA VAL A 121 8.92 -21.16 17.24
C VAL A 121 9.95 -20.27 16.55
N ALA A 122 11.24 -20.51 16.74
CA ALA A 122 12.30 -19.74 16.07
C ALA A 122 12.24 -19.88 14.54
N ALA A 123 12.03 -21.10 14.03
CA ALA A 123 11.90 -21.34 12.58
C ALA A 123 10.65 -20.67 12.00
N TYR A 124 9.53 -20.67 12.74
CA TYR A 124 8.32 -19.95 12.37
C TYR A 124 8.54 -18.44 12.33
N LEU A 125 9.15 -17.85 13.37
CA LEU A 125 9.46 -16.42 13.43
C LEU A 125 10.43 -15.99 12.33
N LEU A 126 11.38 -16.84 11.95
CA LEU A 126 12.28 -16.58 10.81
C LEU A 126 11.54 -16.55 9.48
N LEU A 127 10.60 -17.47 9.26
CA LEU A 127 9.74 -17.47 8.08
C LEU A 127 8.87 -16.21 8.04
N ASP A 128 8.30 -15.81 9.18
CA ASP A 128 7.46 -14.62 9.29
C ASP A 128 8.26 -13.34 9.00
N LEU A 129 9.45 -13.21 9.59
CA LEU A 129 10.36 -12.08 9.30
C LEU A 129 10.74 -12.03 7.82
N LEU A 130 11.04 -13.18 7.20
CA LEU A 130 11.35 -13.25 5.78
C LEU A 130 10.15 -12.86 4.91
N TYR A 131 8.93 -13.19 5.35
CA TYR A 131 7.69 -12.77 4.71
C TYR A 131 7.50 -11.27 4.75
N GLU A 132 7.68 -10.65 5.93
CA GLU A 132 7.58 -9.20 6.10
C GLU A 132 8.61 -8.44 5.26
N ILE A 133 9.85 -8.95 5.18
CA ILE A 133 10.92 -8.37 4.34
C ILE A 133 10.57 -8.52 2.85
N ASP A 134 10.14 -9.70 2.39
CA ASP A 134 9.82 -9.93 0.97
C ASP A 134 8.60 -9.15 0.51
N THR A 135 7.64 -8.92 1.41
CA THR A 135 6.43 -8.14 1.12
C THR A 135 6.61 -6.64 1.29
N ASN A 136 7.78 -6.18 1.78
CA ASN A 136 8.06 -4.78 2.09
C ASN A 136 6.97 -4.13 2.96
N VAL A 137 6.30 -4.92 3.82
CA VAL A 137 5.21 -4.45 4.69
C VAL A 137 5.70 -3.29 5.58
N PHE A 138 6.95 -3.32 6.00
CA PHE A 138 7.58 -2.27 6.79
C PHE A 138 7.69 -0.92 6.05
N LEU A 139 7.97 -0.95 4.74
CA LEU A 139 8.09 0.26 3.92
C LEU A 139 6.71 0.86 3.61
N ASP A 140 5.72 -0.01 3.44
CA ASP A 140 4.31 0.36 3.28
C ASP A 140 3.73 0.99 4.56
N ASP A 141 4.20 0.56 5.73
CA ASP A 141 3.74 1.12 7.01
C ASP A 141 4.19 2.58 7.22
N ILE A 142 5.43 2.89 6.82
CA ILE A 142 6.05 4.21 7.06
C ILE A 142 5.63 5.25 6.01
N MET A 143 5.43 4.85 4.75
CA MET A 143 5.20 5.79 3.64
C MET A 143 3.73 6.21 3.46
N THR A 144 2.78 5.44 4.00
CA THR A 144 1.40 5.46 3.46
C THR A 144 0.43 6.41 4.18
N TYR A 145 0.76 6.97 5.35
CA TYR A 145 -0.22 7.77 6.10
C TYR A 145 0.11 9.26 6.23
N VAL A 146 1.32 9.62 6.66
CA VAL A 146 1.58 11.02 7.08
C VAL A 146 1.53 12.03 5.92
N ASP A 147 2.01 11.67 4.72
CA ASP A 147 2.02 12.59 3.57
C ASP A 147 0.66 12.66 2.84
N ILE A 148 -0.16 11.59 2.92
CA ILE A 148 -1.42 11.51 2.15
C ILE A 148 -2.53 12.34 2.80
N GLU A 149 -2.55 12.46 4.14
CA GLU A 149 -3.51 13.30 4.85
C GLU A 149 -3.41 14.77 4.42
N GLN A 150 -2.19 15.29 4.30
CA GLN A 150 -1.94 16.67 3.87
C GLN A 150 -2.51 16.93 2.46
N VAL A 151 -2.40 15.95 1.55
CA VAL A 151 -2.96 16.09 0.21
C VAL A 151 -4.49 16.15 0.24
N PHE A 152 -5.15 15.35 1.08
CA PHE A 152 -6.61 15.40 1.26
C PHE A 152 -7.08 16.77 1.77
N HIS A 153 -6.35 17.34 2.74
CA HIS A 153 -6.58 18.70 3.24
C HIS A 153 -6.43 19.77 2.15
N VAL A 154 -5.36 19.71 1.35
CA VAL A 154 -5.09 20.66 0.25
C VAL A 154 -6.18 20.61 -0.84
N ILE A 155 -6.71 19.42 -1.15
CA ILE A 155 -7.80 19.28 -2.14
C ILE A 155 -9.20 19.53 -1.55
N GLY A 156 -9.30 19.82 -0.24
CA GLY A 156 -10.56 20.11 0.45
C GLY A 156 -11.47 18.88 0.59
N ARG A 157 -10.90 17.69 0.78
CA ARG A 157 -11.64 16.44 0.98
C ARG A 157 -11.38 15.88 2.38
N PRO A 158 -12.37 15.24 3.03
CA PRO A 158 -12.13 14.56 4.30
C PRO A 158 -11.06 13.47 4.15
N VAL A 159 -10.20 13.28 5.14
CA VAL A 159 -9.16 12.23 5.08
C VAL A 159 -9.78 10.85 4.90
N TYR A 160 -9.15 9.99 4.09
CA TYR A 160 -9.57 8.61 3.88
C TYR A 160 -8.67 7.64 4.63
N TYR A 161 -9.27 6.69 5.34
CA TYR A 161 -8.60 5.60 6.04
C TYR A 161 -9.13 4.25 5.55
N PRO A 162 -8.26 3.31 5.15
CA PRO A 162 -8.66 1.94 4.84
C PRO A 162 -9.03 1.20 6.14
N GLU A 163 -9.85 0.14 6.02
CA GLU A 163 -10.27 -0.68 7.17
C GLU A 163 -9.08 -1.27 7.94
N SER A 164 -8.00 -1.59 7.23
CA SER A 164 -6.76 -2.13 7.78
C SER A 164 -6.07 -1.18 8.76
N ALA A 165 -6.24 0.14 8.60
CA ALA A 165 -5.64 1.14 9.51
C ALA A 165 -6.16 1.00 10.94
N PHE A 166 -7.45 0.67 11.10
CA PHE A 166 -8.10 0.51 12.42
C PHE A 166 -7.71 -0.78 13.14
N ARG A 167 -7.10 -1.73 12.44
CA ARG A 167 -6.59 -2.98 13.06
C ARG A 167 -5.24 -2.76 13.76
N ARG A 168 -4.60 -1.61 13.56
CA ARG A 168 -3.31 -1.29 14.16
C ARG A 168 -3.47 -0.85 15.61
N PRO A 169 -2.73 -1.46 16.55
CA PRO A 169 -2.76 -1.02 17.94
C PRO A 169 -2.22 0.41 18.06
N GLY A 170 -2.99 1.29 18.69
CA GLY A 170 -2.61 2.69 18.92
C GLY A 170 -2.93 3.67 17.79
N PHE A 171 -3.49 3.20 16.66
CA PHE A 171 -3.97 4.10 15.61
C PHE A 171 -5.15 4.94 16.10
N LYS A 172 -5.06 6.26 15.90
CA LYS A 172 -6.15 7.21 16.18
C LYS A 172 -6.39 8.06 14.94
N PRO A 173 -7.58 8.00 14.33
CA PRO A 173 -7.91 8.88 13.22
C PRO A 173 -7.92 10.35 13.68
N GLU A 174 -7.73 11.27 12.73
CA GLU A 174 -7.85 12.70 13.01
C GLU A 174 -9.24 13.05 13.59
N SER A 175 -9.28 14.03 14.48
CA SER A 175 -10.54 14.49 15.09
C SER A 175 -11.40 15.22 14.05
N GLY A 176 -12.55 14.66 13.71
CA GLY A 176 -13.51 15.25 12.78
C GLY A 176 -14.09 14.24 11.79
N THR A 177 -14.77 14.76 10.76
CA THR A 177 -15.35 13.91 9.71
C THR A 177 -14.26 13.29 8.86
N HIS A 178 -14.21 11.97 8.81
CA HIS A 178 -13.28 11.19 8.00
C HIS A 178 -14.03 10.12 7.18
N ARG A 179 -13.35 9.59 6.17
CA ARG A 179 -13.88 8.56 5.27
C ARG A 179 -13.23 7.23 5.61
N VAL A 180 -14.02 6.18 5.77
CA VAL A 180 -13.54 4.82 6.04
C VAL A 180 -13.93 3.89 4.91
N GLY A 181 -12.94 3.21 4.34
CA GLY A 181 -13.15 2.13 3.38
C GLY A 181 -13.59 0.85 4.08
N PHE A 182 -14.62 0.18 3.54
CA PHE A 182 -15.01 -1.16 3.95
C PHE A 182 -15.36 -1.99 2.71
N ARG A 183 -15.06 -3.28 2.73
CA ARG A 183 -15.40 -4.18 1.62
C ARG A 183 -16.74 -4.87 1.88
N ASP A 184 -17.66 -4.78 0.91
CA ASP A 184 -18.93 -5.52 0.95
C ASP A 184 -18.66 -7.04 0.83
N THR A 185 -19.66 -7.85 1.18
CA THR A 185 -19.75 -9.31 0.94
C THR A 185 -19.37 -9.77 -0.47
N LYS A 186 -19.42 -8.88 -1.46
CA LYS A 186 -19.00 -9.11 -2.86
C LYS A 186 -17.58 -8.61 -3.19
N GLY A 187 -16.79 -8.23 -2.19
CA GLY A 187 -15.43 -7.69 -2.34
C GLY A 187 -15.34 -6.28 -2.92
N ARG A 188 -16.46 -5.55 -3.02
CA ARG A 188 -16.50 -4.19 -3.58
C ARG A 188 -16.17 -3.17 -2.49
N LEU A 189 -15.28 -2.22 -2.81
CA LEU A 189 -14.99 -1.09 -1.93
C LEU A 189 -16.20 -0.17 -1.78
N LYS A 190 -16.62 0.06 -0.54
CA LYS A 190 -17.59 1.08 -0.16
C LYS A 190 -16.93 2.04 0.82
N ILE A 191 -17.33 3.31 0.76
CA ILE A 191 -16.78 4.35 1.62
C ILE A 191 -17.89 4.86 2.53
N ARG A 192 -17.64 4.87 3.84
CA ARG A 192 -18.52 5.47 4.85
C ARG A 192 -17.93 6.78 5.32
N LEU A 193 -18.77 7.79 5.52
CA LEU A 193 -18.40 8.96 6.30
C LEU A 193 -18.63 8.64 7.78
N VAL A 194 -17.62 8.88 8.60
CA VAL A 194 -17.63 8.73 10.04
C VAL A 194 -17.27 10.08 10.63
N SER A 195 -18.05 10.52 11.59
CA SER A 195 -17.95 11.82 12.27
C SER A 195 -17.76 11.63 13.76
#